data_AF-A0A4R1BXX2-F1
#
_entry.id   AF-A0A4R1BXX2-F1
#
_cell.length_a   1.000
_cell.length_b   1.000
_cell.length_c   1.000
_cell.angle_alpha   90.00
_cell.angle_beta   90.00
_cell.angle_gamma   90.00
#
_symmetry.space_group_name_H-M   'P 1'
#
loop_
_entity.id
_entity.type
_entity.pdbx_description
1 polymer ?
#
loop_
_entity_poly.entity_id
_entity_poly.type
_entity_poly.pdbx_seq_one_letter_code
_entity_poly.pdbx_strand_id
1 'polypeptide(L)'
;WFGWFGFNAGSALAANHTAAIVFVNTLMAGCAGLLAWSLVERVRDGHATSFGAASGVVAGLVAITPSCGSVSPIGATLVGTVAGAVCAVAVGWKHHFGYDDSLDVVGVHLVGGLVGMTLIGLLANADVVGVDGLFYGGGLDQLWRQVVAALVTFAFSGLMTAALVRILDTTMGFRVHADDESLGVDLVIHAEAAYDLHPTGGARPHLGPGSGTLHF
;
A
#
# COMPACT_ATOMS: atom_id res chain seq x y z
N TRP A 1 -6.88 -7.16 3.56
CA TRP A 1 -6.72 -8.55 3.04
C TRP A 1 -8.02 -9.12 2.48
N PHE A 2 -9.08 -9.30 3.28
CA PHE A 2 -10.31 -9.98 2.83
C PHE A 2 -10.85 -9.50 1.46
N GLY A 3 -11.02 -8.18 1.27
CA GLY A 3 -11.51 -7.64 -0.01
C GLY A 3 -10.58 -7.92 -1.22
N TRP A 4 -9.29 -8.18 -0.99
CA TRP A 4 -8.32 -8.45 -2.04
C TRP A 4 -8.55 -9.80 -2.73
N PHE A 5 -9.21 -10.75 -2.05
CA PHE A 5 -9.66 -11.98 -2.69
C PHE A 5 -10.67 -11.68 -3.80
N GLY A 6 -11.62 -10.79 -3.55
CA GLY A 6 -12.55 -10.31 -4.58
C GLY A 6 -11.84 -9.50 -5.67
N PHE A 7 -10.89 -8.64 -5.28
CA PHE A 7 -10.11 -7.83 -6.23
C PHE A 7 -9.35 -8.68 -7.25
N ASN A 8 -8.54 -9.64 -6.78
CA ASN A 8 -7.73 -10.48 -7.66
C ASN A 8 -8.56 -11.61 -8.28
N ALA A 9 -9.21 -12.46 -7.48
CA ALA A 9 -9.92 -13.61 -8.03
C ALA A 9 -11.13 -13.19 -8.88
N GLY A 10 -11.78 -12.09 -8.52
CA GLY A 10 -12.86 -11.49 -9.32
C GLY A 10 -12.38 -10.94 -10.67
N SER A 11 -11.09 -10.63 -10.84
CA SER A 11 -10.52 -10.24 -12.13
C SER A 11 -10.50 -11.39 -13.15
N ALA A 12 -10.79 -12.63 -12.72
CA ALA A 12 -11.07 -13.74 -13.64
C ALA A 12 -12.45 -13.66 -14.31
N LEU A 13 -13.35 -12.78 -13.83
CA LEU A 13 -14.70 -12.52 -14.35
C LEU A 13 -15.64 -13.75 -14.39
N ALA A 14 -15.23 -14.83 -13.74
CA ALA A 14 -16.00 -16.07 -13.64
C ALA A 14 -15.57 -16.86 -12.39
N ALA A 15 -16.49 -17.65 -11.83
CA ALA A 15 -16.19 -18.59 -10.76
C ALA A 15 -15.66 -19.90 -11.36
N ASN A 16 -14.36 -19.95 -11.69
CA ASN A 16 -13.72 -21.06 -12.38
C ASN A 16 -12.36 -21.44 -11.75
N HIS A 17 -11.65 -22.37 -12.39
CA HIS A 17 -10.34 -22.83 -11.95
C HIS A 17 -9.30 -21.70 -11.87
N THR A 18 -9.32 -20.76 -12.83
CA THR A 18 -8.42 -19.59 -12.82
C THR A 18 -8.64 -18.73 -11.58
N ALA A 19 -9.90 -18.42 -11.24
CA ALA A 19 -10.23 -17.67 -10.02
C ALA A 19 -9.74 -18.39 -8.76
N ALA A 20 -9.83 -19.72 -8.70
CA ALA A 20 -9.34 -20.51 -7.57
C ALA A 20 -7.80 -20.43 -7.43
N ILE A 21 -7.05 -20.53 -8.54
CA ILE A 21 -5.59 -20.36 -8.52
C ILE A 21 -5.23 -18.94 -8.08
N VAL A 22 -5.87 -17.93 -8.64
CA VAL A 22 -5.62 -16.52 -8.30
C VAL A 22 -5.89 -16.25 -6.82
N PHE A 23 -6.92 -16.86 -6.25
CA PHE A 23 -7.22 -16.79 -4.82
C PHE A 23 -6.04 -17.34 -3.99
N VAL A 24 -5.54 -18.54 -4.33
CA VAL A 24 -4.39 -19.16 -3.66
C VAL A 24 -3.14 -18.31 -3.79
N ASN A 25 -2.84 -17.81 -5.01
CA ASN A 25 -1.70 -16.95 -5.25
C ASN A 25 -1.75 -15.67 -4.39
N THR A 26 -2.93 -15.07 -4.28
CA THR A 26 -3.17 -13.88 -3.45
C THR A 26 -2.93 -14.17 -1.96
N LEU A 27 -3.39 -15.32 -1.46
CA LEU A 27 -3.13 -15.76 -0.09
C LEU A 27 -1.63 -15.97 0.16
N MET A 28 -0.97 -16.75 -0.71
CA MET A 28 0.44 -17.10 -0.56
C MET A 28 1.34 -15.87 -0.58
N ALA A 29 1.10 -14.93 -1.49
CA ALA A 29 1.89 -13.71 -1.58
C ALA A 29 1.71 -12.80 -0.35
N GLY A 30 0.48 -12.67 0.16
CA GLY A 30 0.23 -11.91 1.39
C GLY A 30 0.93 -12.52 2.61
N CYS A 31 0.87 -13.85 2.77
CA CYS A 31 1.57 -14.56 3.84
C CYS A 31 3.09 -14.42 3.73
N ALA A 32 3.64 -14.59 2.52
CA ALA A 32 5.07 -14.49 2.27
C ALA A 32 5.60 -13.06 2.47
N GLY A 33 4.83 -12.04 2.07
CA GLY A 33 5.15 -10.64 2.29
C GLY A 33 5.19 -10.27 3.77
N LEU A 34 4.23 -10.75 4.56
CA LEU A 34 4.22 -10.61 6.02
C LEU A 34 5.52 -11.16 6.63
N LEU A 35 5.86 -12.42 6.30
CA LEU A 35 7.02 -13.09 6.87
C LEU A 35 8.33 -12.42 6.46
N ALA A 36 8.46 -12.05 5.18
CA ALA A 36 9.66 -11.40 4.67
C ALA A 36 9.87 -10.01 5.30
N TRP A 37 8.81 -9.19 5.39
CA TRP A 37 8.90 -7.89 6.05
C TRP A 37 9.26 -8.03 7.53
N SER A 38 8.57 -8.93 8.23
CA SER A 38 8.82 -9.18 9.66
C SER A 38 10.25 -9.64 9.91
N LEU A 39 10.81 -10.46 9.00
CA LEU A 39 12.21 -10.88 9.06
C LEU A 39 13.17 -9.70 8.83
N VAL A 40 12.89 -8.84 7.84
CA VAL A 40 13.71 -7.65 7.57
C VAL A 40 13.73 -6.72 8.79
N GLU A 41 12.57 -6.42 9.40
CA GLU A 41 12.52 -5.64 10.65
C GLU A 41 13.26 -6.34 11.78
N ARG A 42 13.08 -7.66 11.92
CA ARG A 42 13.74 -8.41 13.00
C ARG A 42 15.26 -8.38 12.89
N VAL A 43 15.80 -8.31 11.68
CA VAL A 43 17.24 -8.18 11.40
C VAL A 43 17.72 -6.74 11.52
N ARG A 44 16.98 -5.76 10.98
CA ARG A 44 17.34 -4.34 10.96
C ARG A 44 17.19 -3.67 12.32
N ASP A 45 16.05 -3.91 12.98
CA ASP A 45 15.58 -3.17 14.16
C ASP A 45 15.54 -4.05 15.43
N GLY A 46 15.89 -5.33 15.29
CA GLY A 46 15.95 -6.31 16.38
C GLY A 46 14.59 -6.86 16.82
N HIS A 47 13.47 -6.35 16.31
CA HIS A 47 12.12 -6.78 16.65
C HIS A 47 11.20 -6.69 15.43
N ALA A 48 10.27 -7.64 15.29
CA ALA A 48 9.20 -7.54 14.29
C ALA A 48 8.00 -6.82 14.91
N THR A 49 7.34 -5.97 14.14
CA THR A 49 6.19 -5.18 14.62
C THR A 49 4.88 -5.62 13.98
N SER A 50 3.75 -5.39 14.67
CA SER A 50 2.42 -5.66 14.08
C SER A 50 2.11 -4.74 12.90
N PHE A 51 2.61 -3.50 12.93
CA PHE A 51 2.48 -2.55 11.83
C PHE A 51 3.28 -3.01 10.61
N GLY A 52 4.54 -3.40 10.80
CA GLY A 52 5.37 -4.00 9.76
C GLY A 52 4.78 -5.28 9.18
N ALA A 53 4.24 -6.16 10.03
CA ALA A 53 3.54 -7.36 9.56
C ALA A 53 2.34 -6.99 8.65
N ALA A 54 1.53 -6.00 9.03
CA ALA A 54 0.43 -5.51 8.21
C ALA A 54 0.92 -4.87 6.90
N SER A 55 1.97 -4.04 6.94
CA SER A 55 2.60 -3.45 5.75
C SER A 55 3.18 -4.52 4.82
N GLY A 56 3.78 -5.58 5.37
CA GLY A 56 4.29 -6.74 4.63
C GLY A 56 3.17 -7.51 3.91
N VAL A 57 2.02 -7.70 4.55
CA VAL A 57 0.83 -8.25 3.88
C VAL A 57 0.46 -7.37 2.68
N VAL A 58 0.34 -6.06 2.88
CA VAL A 58 -0.06 -5.13 1.80
C VAL A 58 0.97 -5.15 0.67
N ALA A 59 2.27 -5.12 0.97
CA ALA A 59 3.33 -5.20 -0.04
C ALA A 59 3.22 -6.48 -0.90
N GLY A 60 2.99 -7.64 -0.27
CA GLY A 60 2.76 -8.89 -0.98
C GLY A 60 1.50 -8.86 -1.85
N LEU A 61 0.40 -8.31 -1.34
CA LEU A 61 -0.87 -8.18 -2.06
C LEU A 61 -0.79 -7.19 -3.24
N VAL A 62 -0.08 -6.08 -3.07
CA VAL A 62 0.21 -5.13 -4.15
C VAL A 62 1.01 -5.83 -5.25
N ALA A 63 2.11 -6.48 -4.90
CA ALA A 63 3.01 -7.08 -5.89
C ALA A 63 2.38 -8.26 -6.64
N ILE A 64 1.53 -9.05 -5.97
CA ILE A 64 0.84 -10.15 -6.64
C ILE A 64 -0.29 -9.66 -7.53
N THR A 65 -0.86 -8.48 -7.31
CA THR A 65 -2.01 -7.98 -8.10
C THR A 65 -1.81 -8.08 -9.62
N PRO A 66 -0.73 -7.54 -10.22
CA PRO A 66 -0.54 -7.64 -11.67
C PRO A 66 -0.14 -9.05 -12.13
N SER A 67 0.37 -9.91 -11.23
CA SER A 67 0.97 -11.20 -11.56
C SER A 67 0.14 -12.42 -11.13
N CYS A 68 -0.96 -12.21 -10.38
CA CYS A 68 -1.70 -13.25 -9.68
C CYS A 68 -2.30 -14.30 -10.60
N GLY A 69 -2.61 -13.93 -11.84
CA GLY A 69 -3.09 -14.83 -12.87
C GLY A 69 -1.98 -15.42 -13.74
N SER A 70 -0.73 -14.95 -13.65
CA SER A 70 0.37 -15.31 -14.55
C SER A 70 1.43 -16.23 -13.93
N VAL A 71 1.42 -16.39 -12.62
CA VAL A 71 2.43 -17.18 -11.88
C VAL A 71 1.80 -18.39 -11.18
N SER A 72 2.63 -19.39 -10.87
CA SER A 72 2.23 -20.53 -10.03
C SER A 72 2.13 -20.12 -8.54
N PRO A 73 1.52 -20.95 -7.66
CA PRO A 73 1.53 -20.70 -6.21
C PRO A 73 2.91 -20.57 -5.58
N ILE A 74 3.89 -21.31 -6.11
CA ILE A 74 5.30 -21.20 -5.71
C ILE A 74 5.86 -19.85 -6.18
N GLY A 75 5.58 -19.45 -7.42
CA GLY A 75 5.92 -18.13 -7.94
C GLY A 75 5.30 -16.99 -7.13
N ALA A 76 4.03 -17.12 -6.74
CA ALA A 76 3.34 -16.13 -5.90
C ALA A 76 3.97 -15.97 -4.51
N THR A 77 4.45 -17.08 -3.93
CA THR A 77 5.22 -17.05 -2.67
C THR A 77 6.50 -16.23 -2.86
N LEU A 78 7.23 -16.46 -3.94
CA LEU A 78 8.44 -15.70 -4.27
C LEU A 78 8.15 -14.21 -4.50
N VAL A 79 7.07 -13.88 -5.22
CA VAL A 79 6.62 -12.49 -5.41
C VAL A 79 6.37 -11.82 -4.07
N GLY A 80 5.63 -12.47 -3.17
CA GLY A 80 5.36 -11.95 -1.83
C GLY A 80 6.64 -11.76 -1.01
N THR A 81 7.55 -12.74 -1.00
CA THR A 81 8.82 -12.64 -0.28
C THR A 81 9.68 -11.48 -0.77
N VAL A 82 9.87 -11.34 -2.08
CA VAL A 82 10.68 -10.26 -2.67
C VAL A 82 10.03 -8.91 -2.38
N ALA A 83 8.71 -8.79 -2.58
CA ALA A 83 8.00 -7.54 -2.33
C ALA A 83 8.07 -7.13 -0.85
N GLY A 84 7.79 -8.04 0.08
CA GLY A 84 7.85 -7.76 1.51
C GLY A 84 9.24 -7.28 1.95
N ALA A 85 10.31 -7.93 1.45
CA ALA A 85 11.68 -7.55 1.78
C ALA A 85 12.09 -6.20 1.16
N VAL A 86 11.80 -5.98 -0.12
CA VAL A 86 12.19 -4.75 -0.83
C VAL A 86 11.40 -3.56 -0.32
N CYS A 87 10.08 -3.69 -0.11
CA CYS A 87 9.25 -2.61 0.40
C CYS A 87 9.62 -2.23 1.84
N ALA A 88 9.99 -3.19 2.70
CA ALA A 88 10.46 -2.92 4.06
C ALA A 88 11.70 -2.01 4.11
N VAL A 89 12.57 -2.11 3.10
CA VAL A 89 13.72 -1.21 2.93
C VAL A 89 13.29 0.11 2.28
N ALA A 90 12.45 0.06 1.25
CA ALA A 90 12.05 1.22 0.47
C ALA A 90 11.27 2.27 1.29
N VAL A 91 10.49 1.87 2.29
CA VAL A 91 9.80 2.83 3.18
C VAL A 91 10.78 3.74 3.93
N GLY A 92 12.00 3.28 4.19
CA GLY A 92 13.05 4.09 4.81
C GLY A 92 13.61 5.18 3.88
N TRP A 93 13.40 5.09 2.57
CA TRP A 93 13.94 6.05 1.59
C TRP A 93 13.37 7.46 1.76
N LYS A 94 12.16 7.59 2.33
CA LYS A 94 11.56 8.89 2.62
C LYS A 94 12.43 9.75 3.56
N HIS A 95 13.10 9.12 4.51
CA HIS A 95 14.03 9.80 5.41
C HIS A 95 15.35 10.18 4.73
N HIS A 96 15.76 9.44 3.70
CA HIS A 96 16.97 9.74 2.94
C HIS A 96 16.76 10.86 1.91
N PHE A 97 15.62 10.85 1.22
CA PHE A 97 15.29 11.82 0.18
C PHE A 97 14.45 13.01 0.67
N GLY A 98 14.00 12.99 1.93
CA GLY A 98 13.32 14.11 2.58
C GLY A 98 11.91 14.38 2.08
N TYR A 99 11.20 13.38 1.55
CA TYR A 99 9.80 13.52 1.16
C TYR A 99 8.85 13.04 2.28
N ASP A 100 7.70 13.70 2.40
CA ASP A 100 6.64 13.32 3.33
C ASP A 100 5.65 12.36 2.65
N ASP A 101 5.93 11.07 2.81
CA ASP A 101 5.00 9.99 2.46
C ASP A 101 4.42 9.42 3.76
N SER A 102 3.34 10.06 4.21
CA SER A 102 2.81 9.88 5.56
C SER A 102 2.32 8.45 5.82
N LEU A 103 1.88 7.73 4.79
CA LEU A 103 1.35 6.36 4.87
C LEU A 103 2.15 5.35 4.04
N ASP A 104 3.40 5.67 3.68
CA ASP A 104 4.31 4.77 2.96
C ASP A 104 3.79 4.27 1.59
N VAL A 105 2.97 5.08 0.90
CA VAL A 105 2.36 4.71 -0.38
C VAL A 105 3.42 4.50 -1.46
N VAL A 106 4.49 5.30 -1.48
CA VAL A 106 5.60 5.14 -2.42
C VAL A 106 6.35 3.83 -2.13
N GLY A 107 6.72 3.60 -0.87
CA GLY A 107 7.49 2.42 -0.47
C GLY A 107 6.73 1.11 -0.61
N VAL A 108 5.41 1.10 -0.37
CA VAL A 108 4.58 -0.11 -0.43
C VAL A 108 3.91 -0.28 -1.79
N HIS A 109 3.25 0.75 -2.32
CA HIS A 109 2.44 0.61 -3.53
C HIS A 109 3.25 0.80 -4.81
N LEU A 110 4.04 1.87 -4.91
CA LEU A 110 4.86 2.09 -6.12
C LEU A 110 5.92 0.99 -6.23
N VAL A 111 6.76 0.82 -5.21
CA VAL A 111 7.85 -0.16 -5.26
C VAL A 111 7.30 -1.59 -5.33
N GLY A 112 6.26 -1.92 -4.56
CA GLY A 112 5.61 -3.23 -4.64
C GLY A 112 5.01 -3.51 -6.02
N GLY A 113 4.38 -2.52 -6.65
CA GLY A 113 3.85 -2.62 -8.00
C GLY A 113 4.94 -2.85 -9.06
N LEU A 114 6.07 -2.12 -8.96
CA LEU A 114 7.22 -2.30 -9.84
C LEU A 114 7.84 -3.70 -9.69
N VAL A 115 8.00 -4.18 -8.45
CA VAL A 115 8.45 -5.55 -8.16
C VAL A 115 7.49 -6.56 -8.80
N GLY A 116 6.20 -6.41 -8.56
CA GLY A 116 5.16 -7.29 -9.11
C GLY A 116 5.20 -7.38 -10.63
N MET A 117 5.22 -6.24 -11.33
CA MET A 117 5.29 -6.19 -12.80
C MET A 117 6.58 -6.79 -13.34
N THR A 118 7.73 -6.47 -12.73
CA THR A 118 9.03 -7.00 -13.16
C THR A 118 9.07 -8.53 -13.00
N LEU A 119 8.52 -9.06 -11.91
CA LEU A 119 8.49 -10.49 -11.66
C LEU A 119 7.56 -11.26 -12.61
N ILE A 120 6.58 -10.63 -13.28
CA ILE A 120 5.88 -11.28 -14.40
C ILE A 120 6.87 -11.62 -15.51
N GLY A 121 7.76 -10.69 -15.84
CA GLY A 121 8.81 -10.89 -16.86
C GLY A 121 9.73 -12.08 -16.56
N LEU A 122 9.87 -12.44 -15.29
CA LEU A 122 10.74 -13.54 -14.86
C LEU A 122 9.97 -14.85 -14.64
N LEU A 123 8.80 -14.78 -14.00
CA LEU A 123 8.08 -15.90 -13.40
C LEU A 123 6.78 -16.29 -14.12
N ALA A 124 6.38 -15.58 -15.19
CA ALA A 124 5.22 -15.98 -15.97
C ALA A 124 5.38 -17.43 -16.47
N ASN A 125 4.30 -18.21 -16.40
CA ASN A 125 4.30 -19.61 -16.79
C ASN A 125 3.23 -19.84 -17.86
N ALA A 126 3.63 -20.41 -19.00
CA ALA A 126 2.75 -20.66 -20.13
C ALA A 126 1.62 -21.64 -19.83
N ASP A 127 1.80 -22.56 -18.87
CA ASP A 127 0.72 -23.45 -18.40
C ASP A 127 -0.42 -22.67 -17.71
N VAL A 128 -0.17 -21.43 -17.29
CA VAL A 128 -1.15 -20.57 -16.63
C VAL A 128 -1.73 -19.51 -17.59
N VAL A 129 -0.88 -18.80 -18.35
CA VAL A 129 -1.27 -17.65 -19.20
C VAL A 129 -0.82 -17.73 -20.65
N GLY A 130 -0.26 -18.87 -21.09
CA GLY A 130 0.21 -19.06 -22.46
C GLY A 130 1.47 -18.26 -22.82
N VAL A 131 2.14 -17.64 -21.86
CA VAL A 131 3.40 -16.92 -22.03
C VAL A 131 4.38 -17.33 -20.93
N ASP A 132 5.59 -17.72 -21.33
CA ASP A 132 6.69 -17.99 -20.41
C ASP A 132 7.51 -16.73 -20.13
N GLY A 133 7.90 -16.57 -18.87
CA GLY A 133 8.89 -15.59 -18.44
C GLY A 133 10.31 -16.10 -18.68
N LEU A 134 11.29 -15.25 -18.34
CA LEU A 134 12.71 -15.54 -18.55
C LEU A 134 13.15 -16.85 -17.90
N PHE A 135 12.68 -17.17 -16.69
CA PHE A 135 13.09 -18.38 -15.97
C PHE A 135 12.41 -19.67 -16.48
N TYR A 136 11.39 -19.54 -17.32
CA TYR A 136 10.72 -20.65 -17.98
C TYR A 136 11.13 -20.79 -19.46
N GLY A 137 12.10 -20.00 -19.93
CA GLY A 137 12.65 -20.10 -21.28
C GLY A 137 12.01 -19.17 -22.31
N GLY A 138 11.09 -18.28 -21.92
CA GLY A 138 10.42 -17.33 -22.81
C GLY A 138 11.31 -16.16 -23.28
N GLY A 139 12.58 -16.13 -22.88
CA GLY A 139 13.53 -15.06 -23.22
C GLY A 139 13.21 -13.73 -22.53
N LEU A 140 13.65 -12.63 -23.14
CA LEU A 140 13.50 -11.28 -22.57
C LEU A 140 12.22 -10.56 -23.00
N ASP A 141 11.39 -11.15 -23.87
CA ASP A 141 10.26 -10.45 -24.48
C ASP A 141 9.25 -9.97 -23.44
N GLN A 142 8.83 -10.86 -22.54
CA GLN A 142 7.91 -10.49 -21.47
C GLN A 142 8.54 -9.47 -20.51
N LEU A 143 9.83 -9.61 -20.19
CA LEU A 143 10.50 -8.71 -19.25
C LEU A 143 10.56 -7.26 -19.74
N TRP A 144 11.00 -7.03 -20.99
CA TRP A 144 11.09 -5.65 -21.50
C TRP A 144 9.71 -4.99 -21.62
N ARG A 145 8.66 -5.76 -22.00
CA ARG A 145 7.28 -5.26 -22.04
C ARG A 145 6.80 -4.78 -20.69
N GLN A 146 7.07 -5.56 -19.63
CA GLN A 146 6.67 -5.19 -18.28
C GLN A 146 7.43 -3.97 -17.77
N VAL A 147 8.72 -3.85 -18.08
CA VAL A 147 9.50 -2.65 -17.76
C VAL A 147 8.94 -1.42 -18.47
N VAL A 148 8.62 -1.52 -19.76
CA VAL A 148 8.01 -0.40 -20.51
C VAL A 148 6.64 -0.03 -19.94
N ALA A 149 5.77 -1.01 -19.66
CA ALA A 149 4.46 -0.77 -19.06
C ALA A 149 4.59 -0.08 -17.69
N ALA A 150 5.55 -0.51 -16.87
CA ALA A 150 5.82 0.07 -15.57
C ALA A 150 6.28 1.53 -15.67
N LEU A 151 7.25 1.82 -16.55
CA LEU A 151 7.79 3.16 -16.74
C LEU A 151 6.75 4.13 -17.31
N VAL A 152 5.96 3.68 -18.30
CA VAL A 152 4.89 4.50 -18.89
C VAL A 152 3.83 4.82 -17.84
N THR A 153 3.39 3.82 -17.06
CA THR A 153 2.39 4.02 -16.01
C THR A 153 2.90 4.95 -14.91
N PHE A 154 4.15 4.77 -14.47
CA PHE A 154 4.81 5.64 -13.50
C PHE A 154 4.89 7.09 -14.00
N ALA A 155 5.39 7.29 -15.23
CA ALA A 155 5.54 8.62 -15.82
C ALA A 155 4.17 9.30 -16.00
N PHE A 156 3.20 8.59 -16.55
CA PHE A 156 1.85 9.12 -16.75
C PHE A 156 1.20 9.51 -15.42
N SER A 157 1.18 8.60 -14.44
CA SER A 157 0.58 8.87 -13.14
C SER A 157 1.28 10.02 -12.42
N GLY A 158 2.61 10.06 -12.43
CA GLY A 158 3.37 11.11 -11.76
C GLY A 158 3.16 12.48 -12.40
N LEU A 159 3.27 12.56 -13.73
CA LEU A 159 3.12 13.83 -14.46
C LEU A 159 1.69 14.35 -14.41
N MET A 160 0.69 13.49 -14.60
CA MET A 160 -0.71 13.90 -14.55
C MET A 160 -1.14 14.30 -13.15
N THR A 161 -0.76 13.55 -12.11
CA THR A 161 -1.07 13.94 -10.73
C THR A 161 -0.38 15.27 -10.38
N ALA A 162 0.88 15.46 -10.75
CA ALA A 162 1.58 16.73 -10.51
C ALA A 162 0.88 17.91 -11.20
N ALA A 163 0.44 17.73 -12.45
CA ALA A 163 -0.31 18.75 -13.18
C ALA A 163 -1.65 19.07 -12.49
N LEU A 164 -2.41 18.04 -12.09
CA LEU A 164 -3.71 18.22 -11.43
C LEU A 164 -3.58 18.88 -10.07
N VAL A 165 -2.65 18.43 -9.23
CA VAL A 165 -2.36 19.06 -7.92
C VAL A 165 -1.96 20.51 -8.12
N ARG A 166 -1.09 20.81 -9.10
CA ARG A 166 -0.65 22.18 -9.38
C ARG A 166 -1.79 23.09 -9.84
N ILE A 167 -2.75 22.56 -10.61
CA ILE A 167 -3.95 23.30 -11.01
C ILE A 167 -4.79 23.60 -9.78
N LEU A 168 -5.17 22.57 -9.02
CA LEU A 168 -6.01 22.69 -7.82
C LEU A 168 -5.41 23.65 -6.79
N ASP A 169 -4.09 23.56 -6.58
CA ASP A 169 -3.39 24.41 -5.63
C ASP A 169 -3.46 25.90 -6.00
N THR A 170 -3.35 26.24 -7.29
CA THR A 170 -3.54 27.64 -7.71
C THR A 170 -4.97 28.12 -7.82
N THR A 171 -5.94 27.23 -8.03
CA THR A 171 -7.33 27.64 -8.23
C THR A 171 -8.11 27.74 -6.92
N MET A 172 -7.87 26.82 -5.99
CA MET A 172 -8.63 26.72 -4.74
C MET A 172 -7.78 26.43 -3.50
N GLY A 173 -6.48 26.15 -3.65
CA GLY A 173 -5.62 25.65 -2.58
C GLY A 173 -5.84 24.15 -2.36
N PHE A 174 -4.77 23.36 -2.47
CA PHE A 174 -4.89 21.89 -2.38
C PHE A 174 -4.73 21.39 -0.94
N ARG A 175 -3.87 22.03 -0.15
CA ARG A 175 -3.59 21.65 1.24
C ARG A 175 -4.46 22.48 2.20
N VAL A 176 -4.88 21.86 3.30
CA VAL A 176 -5.49 22.53 4.45
C VAL A 176 -4.55 23.60 5.01
N HIS A 177 -5.09 24.68 5.59
CA HIS A 177 -4.28 25.71 6.22
C HIS A 177 -3.49 25.16 7.42
N ALA A 178 -2.30 25.71 7.68
CA ALA A 178 -1.43 25.25 8.76
C ALA A 178 -2.08 25.37 10.15
N ASP A 179 -2.85 26.44 10.39
CA ASP A 179 -3.59 26.63 11.64
C ASP A 179 -4.66 25.53 11.81
N ASP A 180 -5.40 25.23 10.74
CA ASP A 180 -6.43 24.18 10.72
C ASP A 180 -5.82 22.77 10.88
N GLU A 181 -4.66 22.53 10.26
CA GLU A 181 -3.89 21.29 10.41
C GLU A 181 -3.48 21.07 11.87
N SER A 182 -3.09 22.15 12.57
CA SER A 182 -2.69 22.10 13.98
C SER A 182 -3.86 21.93 14.96
N LEU A 183 -5.05 22.44 14.62
CA LEU A 183 -6.28 22.26 15.40
C LEU A 183 -6.87 20.86 15.24
N GLY A 184 -6.62 20.22 14.11
CA GLY A 184 -7.13 18.89 13.76
C GLY A 184 -8.22 18.96 12.70
N VAL A 185 -8.00 18.25 11.59
CA VAL A 185 -8.87 18.27 10.41
C VAL A 185 -10.29 17.77 10.72
N ASP A 186 -10.45 16.83 11.66
CA ASP A 186 -11.76 16.34 12.11
C ASP A 186 -12.62 17.47 12.67
N LEU A 187 -12.04 18.30 13.55
CA LEU A 187 -12.76 19.42 14.18
C LEU A 187 -13.06 20.53 13.19
N VAL A 188 -12.09 20.91 12.36
CA VAL A 188 -12.23 22.08 11.49
C VAL A 188 -13.10 21.78 10.28
N ILE A 189 -12.92 20.62 9.64
CA ILE A 189 -13.61 20.27 8.40
C ILE A 189 -14.91 19.52 8.66
N HIS A 190 -14.98 18.70 9.70
CA HIS A 190 -16.13 17.83 9.97
C HIS A 190 -16.94 18.25 11.19
N ALA A 191 -16.45 19.21 12.00
CA ALA A 191 -17.08 19.61 13.26
C ALA A 191 -17.30 18.44 14.24
N GLU A 192 -16.44 17.42 14.17
CA GLU A 192 -16.53 16.21 14.98
C GLU A 192 -15.20 15.89 15.67
N ALA A 193 -15.28 15.18 16.80
CA ALA A 193 -14.12 14.64 17.49
C ALA A 193 -14.17 13.11 17.44
N ALA A 194 -13.10 12.48 16.95
CA ALA A 194 -13.02 11.02 16.87
C ALA A 194 -13.14 10.32 18.24
N TYR A 195 -12.65 10.98 19.29
CA TYR A 195 -12.69 10.48 20.66
C TYR A 195 -13.05 11.59 21.63
N ASP A 196 -13.97 11.30 22.55
CA ASP A 196 -14.18 12.13 23.74
C ASP A 196 -13.25 11.63 24.85
N LEU A 197 -12.08 12.26 24.97
CA LEU A 197 -11.05 11.88 25.95
C LEU A 197 -11.34 12.42 27.37
N HIS A 198 -12.60 12.73 27.70
CA HIS A 198 -12.95 13.13 29.05
C HIS A 198 -12.49 12.05 30.05
N PRO A 199 -11.62 12.38 31.03
CA PRO A 199 -11.19 11.40 32.01
C PRO A 199 -12.42 10.92 32.79
N THR A 200 -12.71 9.63 32.73
CA THR A 200 -13.79 9.00 33.53
C THR A 200 -13.40 8.80 35.01
N GLY A 201 -12.38 9.51 35.50
CA GLY A 201 -11.93 9.42 36.89
C GLY A 201 -11.32 10.73 37.39
N GLY A 202 -12.02 11.38 38.33
CA GLY A 202 -11.48 12.49 39.12
C GLY A 202 -12.45 13.67 39.23
N ALA A 203 -13.22 13.67 40.32
CA ALA A 203 -13.97 14.78 40.91
C ALA A 203 -14.40 15.94 39.97
N ARG A 204 -15.71 16.05 39.73
CA ARG A 204 -16.31 17.32 39.27
C ARG A 204 -15.82 18.46 40.17
N PRO A 205 -15.26 19.57 39.63
CA PRO A 205 -15.12 20.77 40.42
C PRO A 205 -16.53 21.17 40.85
N HIS A 206 -16.75 21.29 42.16
CA HIS A 206 -17.95 21.89 42.69
C HIS A 206 -17.97 23.35 42.20
N LEU A 207 -18.69 23.63 41.11
CA LEU A 207 -19.11 24.98 40.79
C LEU A 207 -20.19 25.34 41.81
N GLY A 208 -19.78 26.04 42.87
CA GLY A 208 -20.71 26.69 43.79
C GLY A 208 -21.57 27.73 43.06
N PRO A 209 -22.78 28.03 43.54
CA PRO A 209 -23.64 29.01 42.90
C PRO A 209 -23.08 30.41 43.17
N GLY A 210 -22.49 31.03 42.15
CA GLY A 210 -21.86 32.34 42.29
C GLY A 210 -21.84 33.13 40.98
N SER A 211 -22.96 33.80 40.70
CA SER A 211 -23.06 35.16 40.14
C SER A 211 -22.03 35.63 39.10
N GLY A 212 -22.50 35.93 37.88
CA GLY A 212 -21.94 37.08 37.15
C GLY A 212 -22.01 37.04 35.62
N THR A 213 -23.14 37.52 35.08
CA THR A 213 -23.25 38.34 33.85
C THR A 213 -22.58 37.87 32.56
N LEU A 214 -23.43 37.35 31.65
CA LEU A 214 -23.20 37.36 30.21
C LEU A 214 -23.21 38.80 29.69
N HIS A 215 -22.17 39.19 28.96
CA HIS A 215 -22.22 40.29 28.00
C HIS A 215 -21.90 39.74 26.61
N PHE A 216 -22.71 40.17 25.65
CA PHE A 216 -22.77 39.82 24.23
C PHE A 216 -21.43 39.89 23.51
#